data_AF-A0A0A2B7E3-F1
#
_entry.id   AF-A0A0A2B7E3-F1
#
_cell.length_a   1.000
_cell.length_b   1.000
_cell.length_c   1.000
_cell.angle_alpha   90.00
_cell.angle_beta   90.00
_cell.angle_gamma   90.00
#
_symmetry.space_group_name_H-M   'P 1'
#
loop_
_entity.id
_entity.type
_entity.pdbx_description
1 polymer ?
#
loop_
_entity_poly.entity_id
_entity_poly.type
_entity_poly.pdbx_seq_one_letter_code
_entity_poly.pdbx_strand_id
1 'polypeptide(L)' 'MLINFKSLGFIKTKIVPLAIVALFGIAFFAVSARIWLPGDMMSPAPMN' A
#
# COMPACT_ATOMS: atom_id res chain seq x y z
N MET A 1 20.37 9.45 29.06
CA MET A 1 19.52 9.43 27.86
C MET A 1 18.30 8.56 28.15
N LEU A 2 17.20 9.16 28.61
CA LEU A 2 15.98 8.43 28.98
C LEU A 2 15.18 8.12 27.72
N ILE A 3 15.49 7.01 27.07
CA ILE A 3 14.62 6.46 26.02
C ILE A 3 13.32 6.07 26.73
N ASN A 4 12.22 6.75 26.39
CA ASN A 4 10.91 6.42 26.94
C ASN A 4 10.43 5.10 26.32
N PHE A 5 10.85 3.97 26.89
CA PHE A 5 10.59 2.62 26.38
C PHE A 5 9.09 2.33 26.19
N LYS A 6 8.22 2.99 26.96
CA LYS A 6 6.77 2.93 26.80
C LYS A 6 6.31 3.53 25.46
N SER A 7 6.85 4.69 25.09
CA SER A 7 6.61 5.32 23.80
C SER A 7 7.18 4.50 22.64
N LEU A 8 8.41 3.99 22.78
CA LEU A 8 9.05 3.17 21.74
C LEU A 8 8.28 1.87 21.46
N GLY A 9 7.78 1.20 22.52
CA GLY A 9 6.91 0.03 22.38
C GLY A 9 5.60 0.37 21.68
N PHE A 10 4.94 1.48 22.07
CA PHE A 10 3.70 1.92 21.44
C PHE A 10 3.87 2.21 19.94
N ILE A 11 4.94 2.91 19.56
CA ILE A 11 5.25 3.21 18.16
C ILE A 11 5.45 1.92 17.36
N LYS A 12 6.27 0.98 17.86
CA LYS A 12 6.55 -0.28 17.16
C LYS A 12 5.36 -1.20 17.04
N THR A 13 4.47 -1.23 18.03
CA THR A 13 3.34 -2.18 18.05
C THR A 13 2.07 -1.63 17.39
N LYS A 14 1.91 -0.30 17.32
CA LYS A 14 0.68 0.32 16.77
C LYS A 14 0.95 1.16 15.53
N ILE A 15 1.93 2.05 15.58
CA ILE A 15 2.17 3.02 14.50
C ILE A 15 2.87 2.37 13.31
N VAL A 16 3.93 1.60 13.55
CA VAL A 16 4.68 0.92 12.48
C VAL A 16 3.80 -0.06 11.69
N PRO A 17 3.01 -0.95 12.32
CA PRO A 17 2.14 -1.87 11.58
C PRO A 17 1.03 -1.15 10.81
N LEU A 18 0.44 -0.10 11.41
CA LEU A 18 -0.58 0.72 10.74
C LEU A 18 -0.01 1.42 9.50
N ALA A 19 1.19 2.00 9.62
CA ALA A 19 1.86 2.66 8.50
C ALA A 19 2.16 1.69 7.36
N ILE A 20 2.57 0.46 7.66
CA ILE A 20 2.81 -0.59 6.67
C ILE A 20 1.50 -0.92 5.93
N VAL A 21 0.42 -1.22 6.67
CA VAL A 21 -0.88 -1.53 6.06
C VAL A 21 -1.40 -0.36 5.22
N ALA A 22 -1.28 0.87 5.70
CA ALA A 22 -1.68 2.05 4.94
C ALA A 22 -0.86 2.21 3.66
N LEU A 23 0.47 2.06 3.73
CA LEU A 23 1.35 2.17 2.56
C LEU A 23 1.02 1.12 1.51
N PHE A 24 0.91 -0.15 1.92
CA PHE A 24 0.55 -1.24 1.00
C PHE A 24 -0.88 -1.10 0.49
N GLY A 25 -1.83 -0.65 1.31
CA GLY A 25 -3.21 -0.40 0.90
C GLY A 25 -3.30 0.68 -0.17
N ILE A 26 -2.56 1.80 0.00
CA ILE A 26 -2.47 2.87 -1.00
C ILE A 26 -1.82 2.35 -2.28
N ALA A 27 -0.72 1.61 -2.18
CA ALA A 27 -0.05 1.04 -3.34
C ALA A 27 -0.96 0.07 -4.10
N PHE A 28 -1.67 -0.81 -3.38
CA PHE A 28 -2.63 -1.76 -3.96
C PHE A 28 -3.79 -1.04 -4.65
N PHE A 29 -4.32 0.00 -4.03
CA PHE A 29 -5.38 0.83 -4.60
C PHE A 29 -4.92 1.52 -5.89
N ALA A 30 -3.73 2.14 -5.87
CA ALA A 30 -3.17 2.81 -7.04
C ALA A 30 -2.90 1.84 -8.21
N VAL A 31 -2.35 0.66 -7.93
CA VAL A 31 -2.10 -0.38 -8.94
C VAL A 31 -3.41 -0.97 -9.47
N SER A 32 -4.38 -1.23 -8.58
CA SER A 32 -5.70 -1.69 -8.99
C SER A 32 -6.37 -0.67 -9.90
N ALA A 33 -6.38 0.61 -9.53
CA ALA A 33 -6.93 1.69 -10.35
C ALA A 33 -6.24 1.78 -11.72
N ARG A 34 -4.93 1.51 -11.79
CA ARG A 34 -4.17 1.51 -13.05
C ARG A 34 -4.62 0.40 -14.00
N ILE A 35 -4.97 -0.78 -13.53
CA ILE A 35 -5.44 -1.89 -14.40
C ILE A 35 -6.77 -1.57 -15.08
N TRP A 36 -7.61 -0.73 -14.46
CA TRP A 36 -8.90 -0.29 -15.03
C TRP A 36 -8.78 0.95 -15.93
N LEU A 37 -7.55 1.42 -16.25
CA LEU A 37 -7.42 2.53 -17.19
C LEU A 37 -7.94 2.11 -18.58
N PRO A 38 -8.73 2.95 -19.27
CA PRO A 38 -9.30 2.62 -20.58
C PRO A 38 -8.26 2.17 -21.62
N GLY A 39 -7.01 2.65 -21.49
CA GLY A 39 -5.89 2.24 -22.33
C GLY A 39 -5.42 0.80 -22.10
N ASP A 40 -5.44 0.31 -20.85
CA ASP A 40 -5.04 -1.07 -20.51
C ASP A 40 -6.13 -2.08 -20.93
N MET A 41 -7.39 -1.65 -21.06
CA MET A 41 -8.51 -2.48 -21.53
C MET A 41 -8.67 -2.49 -23.06
N MET A 42 -7.91 -1.67 -23.79
CA MET A 42 -7.93 -1.60 -25.26
C MET A 42 -6.96 -2.60 -25.93
N SER A 43 -6.36 -3.52 -25.18
CA SER A 43 -5.54 -4.58 -25.78
C SER A 43 -6.37 -5.35 -26.81
N PRO A 44 -5.97 -5.36 -28.10
CA PRO A 44 -6.71 -6.07 -29.13
C PRO A 44 -6.76 -7.57 -28.80
N ALA A 45 -7.91 -8.20 -28.99
CA ALA A 45 -8.01 -9.64 -28.89
C ALA A 45 -7.13 -10.30 -29.98
N PRO A 46 -6.49 -11.44 -29.69
CA PRO A 46 -5.64 -12.12 -30.65
C PRO A 46 -6.45 -12.50 -31.89
N MET A 47 -6.05 -11.97 -33.04
CA MET A 47 -6.58 -12.35 -34.34
C MET A 47 -5.89 -13.66 -34.73
N ASN A 48 -6.66 -14.75 -34.80
CA ASN A 48 -6.21 -15.93 -35.54
C ASN A 48 -6.29 -15.67 -37.04
#